data_AF-A5N7A9-F1
#
_entry.id   AF-A5N7A9-F1
#
_cell.length_a   1.000
_cell.length_b   1.000
_cell.length_c   1.000
_cell.angle_alpha   90.00
_cell.angle_beta   90.00
_cell.angle_gamma   90.00
#
_symmetry.space_group_name_H-M   'P 1'
#
loop_
_entity.id
_entity.type
_entity.pdbx_description
1 polymer ?
#
loop_
_entity_poly.entity_id
_entity_poly.type
_entity_poly.pdbx_seq_one_letter_code
_entity_poly.pdbx_strand_id
1 'polypeptide(L)'
;MEKKRILISKDCIDKIILGLKSIKVSTTNKIIIEDIEKLLDLLKKELNEESIPLKERILEKMKETKGIDPDMNANLYILYRNLDNEHITEQQAQELFDTYVKMESYNKKIY
;
A
#
# COMPACT_ATOMS: atom_id res chain seq x y z
N MET A 1 26.24 -7.17 7.00
CA MET A 1 26.06 -8.37 6.15
C MET A 1 25.18 -7.98 4.98
N GLU A 2 25.59 -8.28 3.74
CA GLU A 2 24.77 -8.03 2.56
C GLU A 2 23.45 -8.82 2.67
N LYS A 3 22.31 -8.14 2.48
CA LYS A 3 21.01 -8.80 2.33
C LYS A 3 20.97 -9.48 0.96
N LYS A 4 21.13 -10.80 0.94
CA LYS A 4 20.90 -11.60 -0.28
C LYS A 4 19.39 -11.73 -0.51
N ARG A 5 18.91 -11.25 -1.66
CA ARG A 5 17.52 -11.42 -2.09
C ARG A 5 17.34 -12.75 -2.83
N ILE A 6 16.20 -13.39 -2.65
CA ILE A 6 15.82 -14.65 -3.32
C ILE A 6 14.59 -14.36 -4.19
N LEU A 7 14.62 -14.81 -5.45
CA LEU A 7 13.46 -14.72 -6.34
C LEU A 7 12.48 -15.85 -6.00
N ILE A 8 11.25 -15.50 -5.64
CA ILE A 8 10.16 -16.43 -5.32
C ILE A 8 8.91 -16.03 -6.10
N SER A 9 8.11 -17.01 -6.54
CA SER A 9 6.85 -16.73 -7.21
C SER A 9 5.80 -16.18 -6.24
N LYS A 10 5.02 -15.21 -6.71
CA LYS A 10 3.92 -14.61 -5.93
C LYS A 10 2.92 -15.66 -5.43
N ASP A 11 2.56 -16.63 -6.28
CA ASP A 11 1.67 -17.76 -5.92
C ASP A 11 2.20 -18.56 -4.71
N CYS A 12 3.52 -18.73 -4.60
CA CYS A 12 4.12 -19.42 -3.45
C CYS A 12 3.91 -18.60 -2.16
N ILE A 13 4.13 -17.29 -2.21
CA ILE A 13 3.89 -16.39 -1.07
C ILE A 13 2.41 -16.34 -0.69
N ASP A 14 1.52 -16.26 -1.66
CA ASP A 14 0.07 -16.22 -1.43
C ASP A 14 -0.39 -17.52 -0.73
N LYS A 15 0.13 -18.69 -1.14
CA LYS A 15 -0.14 -19.97 -0.48
C LYS A 15 0.38 -20.01 0.96
N ILE A 16 1.56 -19.46 1.22
CA ILE A 16 2.10 -19.34 2.59
C ILE A 16 1.19 -18.49 3.46
N ILE A 17 0.76 -17.32 2.97
CA ILE A 17 -0.16 -16.42 3.68
C ILE A 17 -1.50 -17.10 3.97
N LEU A 18 -2.06 -17.81 3.00
CA LEU A 18 -3.31 -18.54 3.16
C LEU A 18 -3.18 -19.66 4.20
N GLY A 19 -2.09 -20.43 4.16
CA GLY A 19 -1.81 -21.47 5.14
C GLY A 19 -1.71 -20.91 6.57
N LEU A 20 -0.97 -19.82 6.76
CA LEU A 20 -0.84 -19.15 8.06
C LEU A 20 -2.19 -18.63 8.58
N LYS A 21 -3.00 -18.01 7.72
CA LYS A 21 -4.36 -17.56 8.08
C LYS A 21 -5.27 -18.72 8.46
N SER A 22 -5.20 -19.83 7.72
CA SER A 22 -5.98 -21.04 8.02
C SER A 22 -5.61 -21.59 9.40
N ILE A 23 -4.31 -21.70 9.70
CA ILE A 23 -3.83 -22.15 11.01
C ILE A 23 -4.34 -21.23 12.12
N LYS A 24 -4.24 -19.90 11.92
CA LYS A 24 -4.70 -18.88 12.87
C LYS A 24 -6.18 -19.05 13.23
N VAL A 25 -7.04 -19.32 12.24
CA VAL A 25 -8.49 -19.49 12.45
C VAL A 25 -8.79 -20.84 13.12
N SER A 26 -7.99 -21.87 12.84
CA SER A 26 -8.19 -23.22 13.37
C SER A 26 -7.66 -23.45 14.79
N THR A 27 -6.89 -22.50 15.34
CA THR A 27 -6.25 -22.64 16.65
C THR A 27 -6.87 -21.70 17.67
N THR A 28 -6.95 -22.13 18.93
CA THR A 28 -7.37 -21.31 20.07
C THR A 28 -6.20 -20.89 20.95
N ASN A 29 -4.99 -21.40 20.67
CA ASN A 29 -3.79 -21.09 21.43
C ASN A 29 -3.29 -19.69 21.07
N LYS A 30 -3.39 -18.76 22.02
CA LYS A 30 -2.98 -17.35 21.85
C LYS A 30 -1.52 -17.18 21.47
N ILE A 31 -0.62 -18.01 21.99
CA ILE A 31 0.82 -17.93 21.68
C ILE A 31 1.04 -18.23 20.19
N ILE A 32 0.38 -19.29 19.69
CA ILE A 32 0.44 -19.66 18.27
C ILE A 32 -0.14 -18.56 17.38
N ILE A 33 -1.25 -17.95 17.81
CA ILE A 33 -1.88 -16.83 17.08
C ILE A 33 -0.93 -15.63 16.98
N GLU A 34 -0.29 -15.23 18.09
CA GLU A 34 0.67 -14.13 18.12
C GLU A 34 1.89 -14.41 17.23
N ASP A 35 2.42 -15.63 17.25
CA ASP A 35 3.56 -16.00 16.41
C ASP A 35 3.20 -16.01 14.92
N ILE A 36 1.98 -16.44 14.57
CA ILE A 36 1.46 -16.33 13.20
C ILE A 36 1.32 -14.87 12.78
N GLU A 37 0.83 -13.99 13.65
CA GLU A 37 0.72 -12.56 13.36
C GLU A 37 2.09 -11.93 13.10
N LYS A 38 3.11 -12.25 13.91
CA LYS A 38 4.49 -11.80 13.68
C LYS A 38 5.01 -12.25 12.31
N LEU A 39 4.79 -13.50 11.93
CA LEU A 39 5.23 -14.04 10.63
C LEU A 39 4.52 -13.35 9.46
N LEU A 40 3.20 -13.15 9.57
CA LEU A 40 2.42 -12.42 8.56
C LEU A 40 2.88 -10.98 8.42
N ASP A 41 3.23 -10.31 9.52
CA ASP A 41 3.74 -8.94 9.49
C ASP A 41 5.15 -8.84 8.91
N LEU A 42 6.02 -9.83 9.14
CA LEU A 42 7.32 -9.91 8.47
C LEU A 42 7.14 -10.06 6.95
N LEU A 43 6.26 -10.98 6.51
CA LEU A 43 5.94 -11.16 5.10
C LEU A 43 5.37 -9.87 4.49
N LYS A 44 4.43 -9.22 5.18
CA LYS A 44 3.88 -7.94 4.71
C LYS A 44 4.94 -6.86 4.62
N LYS A 45 5.90 -6.77 5.54
CA LYS A 45 6.98 -5.76 5.45
C LYS A 45 7.87 -6.00 4.24
N GLU A 46 8.24 -7.24 3.98
CA GLU A 46 9.05 -7.61 2.81
C GLU A 46 8.27 -7.42 1.48
N LEU A 47 6.94 -7.62 1.50
CA LEU A 47 6.07 -7.37 0.33
C LEU A 47 5.73 -5.88 0.14
N ASN A 48 5.53 -5.14 1.24
CA ASN A 48 5.20 -3.72 1.25
C ASN A 48 6.39 -2.83 0.93
N GLU A 49 7.62 -3.35 1.00
CA GLU A 49 8.77 -2.64 0.43
C GLU A 49 8.62 -2.44 -1.10
N GLU A 50 7.71 -3.15 -1.80
CA GLU A 50 7.48 -2.95 -3.25
C GLU A 50 6.02 -3.08 -3.82
N SER A 51 4.93 -3.38 -3.08
CA SER A 51 3.70 -3.87 -3.77
C SER A 51 2.33 -3.19 -3.53
N ILE A 52 2.23 -1.87 -3.44
CA ILE A 52 1.00 -1.21 -3.94
C ILE A 52 1.43 -0.28 -5.08
N PRO A 53 1.09 -0.62 -6.34
CA PRO A 53 1.35 0.26 -7.47
C PRO A 53 0.88 1.67 -7.16
N LEU A 54 1.67 2.68 -7.51
CA LEU A 54 1.33 4.08 -7.23
C LEU A 54 -0.09 4.43 -7.69
N LYS A 55 -0.51 3.85 -8.81
CA LYS A 55 -1.86 3.98 -9.37
C LYS A 55 -2.97 3.54 -8.41
N GLU A 56 -2.78 2.43 -7.70
CA GLU A 56 -3.73 1.95 -6.69
C GLU A 56 -3.75 2.86 -5.46
N ARG A 57 -2.59 3.36 -5.03
CA ARG A 57 -2.49 4.34 -3.93
C ARG A 57 -3.22 5.65 -4.26
N ILE A 58 -3.08 6.15 -5.49
CA ILE A 58 -3.81 7.33 -5.98
C ILE A 58 -5.31 7.06 -5.97
N LEU A 59 -5.75 5.89 -6.46
CA LEU A 59 -7.17 5.53 -6.54
C LEU A 59 -7.81 5.40 -5.16
N GLU A 60 -7.12 4.81 -4.19
CA GLU A 60 -7.60 4.74 -2.80
C GLU A 60 -7.77 6.15 -2.22
N LYS A 61 -6.76 7.01 -2.41
CA LYS A 61 -6.81 8.39 -1.90
C LYS A 61 -7.92 9.23 -2.55
N MET A 62 -8.25 8.97 -3.82
CA MET A 62 -9.43 9.56 -4.45
C MET A 62 -10.72 9.15 -3.74
N LYS A 63 -10.88 7.87 -3.39
CA LYS A 63 -12.10 7.41 -2.68
C LYS A 63 -12.23 8.08 -1.31
N GLU A 64 -11.12 8.24 -0.59
CA GLU A 64 -11.10 8.92 0.71
C GLU A 64 -11.50 10.40 0.62
N THR A 65 -11.00 11.10 -0.40
CA THR A 65 -11.26 12.54 -0.57
C THR A 65 -12.62 12.83 -1.18
N LYS A 66 -13.29 11.83 -1.74
CA LYS A 66 -14.61 11.97 -2.38
C LYS A 66 -15.66 12.45 -1.38
N GLY A 67 -16.09 13.70 -1.54
CA GLY A 67 -17.10 14.35 -0.69
C GLY A 67 -16.56 15.01 0.57
N ILE A 68 -15.25 14.91 0.83
CA ILE A 68 -14.56 15.62 1.94
C ILE A 68 -13.74 16.79 1.37
N ASP A 69 -12.99 16.53 0.30
CA ASP A 69 -12.15 17.52 -0.38
C ASP A 69 -12.27 17.32 -1.91
N PRO A 70 -13.27 17.96 -2.56
CA PRO A 70 -13.50 17.84 -3.99
C PRO A 70 -12.32 18.30 -4.85
N ASP A 71 -11.56 19.29 -4.40
CA ASP A 71 -10.43 19.85 -5.14
C ASP A 71 -9.25 18.87 -5.13
N MET A 72 -8.94 18.30 -3.97
CA MET A 72 -7.95 17.22 -3.85
C MET A 72 -8.38 15.99 -4.67
N ASN A 73 -9.66 15.63 -4.63
CA ASN A 73 -10.20 14.53 -5.43
C ASN A 73 -9.97 14.75 -6.93
N ALA A 74 -10.25 15.95 -7.43
CA ALA A 74 -10.02 16.32 -8.84
C ALA A 74 -8.53 16.29 -9.21
N ASN A 75 -7.64 16.79 -8.34
CA ASN A 75 -6.20 16.76 -8.55
C ASN A 75 -5.66 15.32 -8.63
N LEU A 76 -6.12 14.44 -7.73
CA LEU A 76 -5.76 13.02 -7.75
C LEU A 76 -6.32 12.30 -8.98
N TYR A 77 -7.52 12.67 -9.46
CA TYR A 77 -8.08 12.15 -10.70
C TYR A 77 -7.23 12.52 -11.93
N ILE A 78 -6.80 13.77 -12.03
CA ILE A 78 -5.92 14.24 -13.11
C ILE A 78 -4.59 13.49 -13.05
N LEU A 79 -4.00 13.37 -11.86
CA LEU A 79 -2.75 12.63 -11.64
C LEU A 79 -2.88 11.16 -12.10
N TYR A 80 -3.97 10.50 -11.71
CA TYR A 80 -4.28 9.13 -12.12
C TYR A 80 -4.37 8.99 -13.65
N ARG A 81 -5.10 9.89 -14.33
CA ARG A 81 -5.26 9.87 -15.79
C ARG A 81 -3.94 10.14 -16.52
N ASN A 82 -3.11 11.05 -16.01
CA ASN A 82 -1.82 11.34 -16.62
C ASN A 82 -0.85 10.16 -16.47
N LEU A 83 -0.88 9.47 -15.33
CA LEU A 83 -0.10 8.25 -15.14
C LEU A 83 -0.64 7.08 -15.99
N ASP A 84 -1.97 6.93 -16.10
CA ASP A 84 -2.64 5.90 -16.91
C ASP A 84 -2.38 6.06 -18.41
N ASN A 85 -2.31 7.30 -18.89
CA ASN A 85 -2.04 7.63 -20.28
C ASN A 85 -0.53 7.79 -20.59
N GLU A 86 0.36 7.49 -19.63
CA GLU A 86 1.83 7.63 -19.77
C GLU A 86 2.31 9.05 -20.11
N HIS A 87 1.51 10.08 -19.82
CA HIS A 87 1.90 11.49 -20.01
C HIS A 87 2.97 11.94 -19.00
N ILE A 88 3.09 11.23 -17.89
CA ILE A 88 4.10 11.43 -16.84
C ILE A 88 4.69 10.08 -16.44
N THR A 89 5.94 10.08 -16.00
CA THR A 89 6.59 8.88 -15.46
C THR A 89 6.06 8.55 -14.08
N GLU A 90 6.24 7.30 -13.64
CA GLU A 90 5.87 6.87 -12.28
C GLU A 90 6.60 7.70 -11.20
N GLN A 91 7.86 8.08 -11.44
CA GLN A 91 8.61 8.95 -10.54
C GLN A 91 7.97 10.35 -10.44
N GLN A 92 7.63 10.97 -11.58
CA GLN A 92 6.97 12.28 -11.59
C GLN A 92 5.61 12.22 -10.89
N ALA A 93 4.86 11.14 -11.11
CA ALA A 93 3.59 10.93 -10.44
C ALA A 93 3.76 10.75 -8.91
N GLN A 94 4.83 10.08 -8.48
CA GLN A 94 5.14 9.88 -7.05
C GLN A 94 5.43 11.23 -6.36
N GLU A 95 6.23 12.09 -6.98
CA GLU A 95 6.55 13.43 -6.45
C GLU A 95 5.31 14.32 -6.29
N LEU A 96 4.42 14.30 -7.28
CA LEU A 96 3.14 15.03 -7.24
C LEU A 96 2.21 14.47 -6.17
N PHE A 97 2.09 13.15 -6.08
CA PHE A 97 1.28 12.48 -5.07
C PHE A 97 1.74 12.85 -3.65
N ASP A 98 3.05 12.80 -3.39
CA ASP A 98 3.62 13.15 -2.09
C ASP A 98 3.40 14.63 -1.75
N THR A 99 3.42 15.52 -2.74
CA THR A 99 3.14 16.94 -2.57
C THR A 99 1.69 17.16 -2.12
N TYR A 100 0.73 16.53 -2.80
CA TYR A 100 -0.68 16.63 -2.48
C TYR A 100 -0.99 16.11 -1.06
N VAL A 101 -0.43 14.96 -0.68
CA VAL A 101 -0.64 14.36 0.65
C VAL A 101 0.01 15.19 1.77
N LYS A 102 1.18 15.79 1.52
CA LYS A 102 1.84 16.69 2.48
C LYS A 102 1.03 17.97 2.70
N MET A 103 0.45 18.54 1.64
CA MET A 103 -0.40 19.73 1.75
C MET A 103 -1.68 19.46 2.56
N GLU A 104 -2.33 18.31 2.36
CA GLU A 104 -3.48 17.87 3.18
C GLU A 104 -3.12 17.82 4.67
N SER A 105 -1.96 17.24 5.00
CA SER A 105 -1.49 17.09 6.39
C SER A 105 -1.18 18.44 7.05
N TYR A 106 -0.75 19.43 6.25
CA TYR A 106 -0.48 20.78 6.73
C TYR A 106 -1.78 21.55 7.02
N ASN A 107 -2.76 21.46 6.11
CA ASN A 107 -4.06 22.11 6.28
C ASN A 107 -4.84 21.58 7.49
N LYS A 108 -4.76 20.28 7.79
CA LYS A 108 -5.39 19.69 8.99
C LYS A 108 -4.78 20.14 10.33
N LYS A 109 -3.56 20.70 10.35
CA LYS A 109 -2.91 21.19 11.58
C LYS A 109 -3.20 22.65 11.89
N ILE A 110 -3.80 23.38 10.95
CA ILE A 110 -4.08 24.83 11.08
C ILE A 110 -5.49 25.09 11.63
N TYR A 111 -6.33 24.05 11.76
CA TYR A 111 -7.66 24.10 12.34
C TYR A 111 -7.72 23.47 13.74
#